data_AF-A0A6M0RCA4-F1
#
_entry.id   AF-A0A6M0RCA4-F1
#
_cell.length_a   1.000
_cell.length_b   1.000
_cell.length_c   1.000
_cell.angle_alpha   90.00
_cell.angle_beta   90.00
_cell.angle_gamma   90.00
#
_symmetry.space_group_name_H-M   'P 1'
#
loop_
_entity.id
_entity.type
_entity.pdbx_description
1 polymer ?
#
loop_
_entity_poly.entity_id
_entity_poly.type
_entity_poly.pdbx_seq_one_letter_code
_entity_poly.pdbx_strand_id
1 'polypeptide(L)'
;MKVFNIENENEWGIKRNLKMLEKNEFYRVFDYNCSTGKAIFIVYDLYPGVQITFNDFDTPDIIESDSNNYGIIEISHCLHGRVECEFDDHKYTYIGENNFAICSTKYIPNNFSFPLNRYYGISIVIDLNKVSKSFKKVIGDLDIDLIDIVHRLELDKSWYINKANYKIEHILKEIYALKNEKETGYFKIKVVELLYFINRLSIENRAEFKYYSGSVIRKIKQMRDFLIDNLDDKIKLEEL
;
A
#
# COMPACT_ATOMS: atom_id res chain seq x y z
N MET A 1 9.36 -8.02 -1.52
CA MET A 1 8.96 -6.62 -1.72
C MET A 1 10.10 -5.82 -1.18
N LYS A 2 10.97 -5.24 -2.04
CA LYS A 2 12.00 -4.34 -1.51
C LYS A 2 11.20 -3.15 -1.12
N VAL A 3 11.34 -2.81 0.11
CA VAL A 3 10.99 -1.49 0.56
C VAL A 3 12.26 -0.75 0.39
N PHE A 4 12.33 -0.20 -0.82
CA PHE A 4 12.66 1.18 -1.05
C PHE A 4 13.84 1.63 -0.19
N ASN A 5 14.95 0.91 -0.28
CA ASN A 5 16.23 1.54 0.00
C ASN A 5 16.56 2.32 -1.27
N ILE A 6 17.06 3.54 -1.15
CA ILE A 6 17.33 4.33 -2.35
C ILE A 6 18.78 4.75 -2.30
N GLU A 7 19.63 3.80 -2.68
CA GLU A 7 21.01 4.08 -3.04
C GLU A 7 21.28 3.76 -4.52
N ASN A 8 20.42 3.00 -5.22
CA ASN A 8 20.57 2.71 -6.65
C ASN A 8 19.24 2.82 -7.43
N GLU A 9 19.32 3.26 -8.69
CA GLU A 9 18.19 3.59 -9.60
C GLU A 9 17.25 2.41 -10.00
N ASN A 10 17.15 1.33 -9.23
CA ASN A 10 16.38 0.12 -9.58
C ASN A 10 15.65 -0.55 -8.39
N GLU A 11 15.20 0.20 -7.37
CA GLU A 11 14.87 -0.37 -6.04
C GLU A 11 13.40 -0.27 -5.60
N TRP A 12 12.44 -0.47 -6.52
CA TRP A 12 11.01 -0.29 -6.21
C TRP A 12 10.15 -1.55 -6.09
N GLY A 13 10.74 -2.74 -6.22
CA GLY A 13 9.90 -3.92 -6.25
C GLY A 13 8.87 -3.89 -7.39
N ILE A 14 9.15 -3.10 -8.44
CA ILE A 14 8.37 -3.06 -9.67
C ILE A 14 9.30 -3.33 -10.84
N LYS A 15 8.87 -4.19 -11.75
CA LYS A 15 9.68 -4.66 -12.88
C LYS A 15 9.80 -3.56 -13.95
N ARG A 16 10.83 -2.71 -13.79
CA ARG A 16 11.38 -1.71 -14.74
C ARG A 16 10.40 -0.65 -15.29
N ASN A 17 10.78 0.63 -15.07
CA ASN A 17 10.53 1.85 -15.89
C ASN A 17 10.43 3.14 -15.06
N LEU A 18 10.87 3.12 -13.80
CA LEU A 18 10.80 4.32 -12.97
C LEU A 18 11.77 5.41 -13.42
N LYS A 19 11.20 6.57 -13.72
CA LYS A 19 11.93 7.79 -14.05
C LYS A 19 11.87 8.74 -12.87
N MET A 20 13.03 9.10 -12.31
CA MET A 20 13.10 10.17 -11.32
C MET A 20 12.77 11.50 -12.00
N LEU A 21 11.75 12.20 -11.51
CA LEU A 21 11.31 13.50 -12.01
C LEU A 21 11.92 14.65 -11.22
N GLU A 22 12.01 14.50 -9.90
CA GLU A 22 12.49 15.53 -8.99
C GLU A 22 13.21 14.89 -7.79
N LYS A 23 14.23 15.57 -7.30
CA LYS A 23 14.87 15.27 -6.01
C LYS A 23 15.26 16.58 -5.34
N ASN A 24 14.88 16.72 -4.07
CA ASN A 24 15.39 17.75 -3.18
C ASN A 24 15.85 17.11 -1.86
N GLU A 25 16.14 17.93 -0.86
CA GLU A 25 16.62 17.46 0.46
C GLU A 25 15.55 16.74 1.30
N PHE A 26 14.26 16.95 0.99
CA PHE A 26 13.13 16.41 1.75
C PHE A 26 12.48 15.19 1.08
N TYR A 27 12.27 15.26 -0.23
CA TYR A 27 11.56 14.23 -0.97
C TYR A 27 12.08 14.00 -2.38
N ARG A 28 11.64 12.88 -2.95
CA ARG A 28 11.98 12.41 -4.30
C ARG A 28 10.71 12.01 -5.04
N VAL A 29 10.59 12.43 -6.30
CA VAL A 29 9.42 12.16 -7.15
C VAL A 29 9.82 11.22 -8.27
N PHE A 30 9.01 10.18 -8.47
CA PHE A 30 9.21 9.18 -9.51
C PHE A 30 7.94 9.00 -10.34
N ASP A 31 8.11 8.72 -11.62
CA ASP A 31 7.05 8.28 -12.53
C ASP A 31 7.32 6.83 -12.91
N TYR A 32 6.31 5.96 -12.79
CA TYR A 32 6.39 4.58 -13.24
C TYR A 32 6.60 4.46 -14.76
N ASN A 33 6.25 5.52 -15.52
CA ASN A 33 6.25 5.54 -16.97
C ASN A 33 5.34 4.43 -17.53
N CYS A 34 4.06 4.52 -17.14
CA CYS A 34 2.99 3.65 -17.64
C CYS A 34 2.89 3.76 -19.17
N SER A 35 2.45 2.69 -19.81
CA SER A 35 2.08 2.72 -21.22
C SER A 35 0.86 3.61 -21.47
N THR A 36 -0.11 3.60 -20.54
CA THR A 36 -1.30 4.44 -20.56
C THR A 36 -1.49 5.14 -19.21
N GLY A 37 -1.80 6.43 -19.22
CA GLY A 37 -2.03 7.20 -17.98
C GLY A 37 -0.73 7.53 -17.24
N LYS A 38 -0.81 7.69 -15.91
CA LYS A 38 0.32 8.07 -15.04
C LYS A 38 0.31 7.28 -13.73
N ALA A 39 1.50 7.06 -13.18
CA ALA A 39 1.65 6.57 -11.81
C ALA A 39 2.83 7.30 -11.17
N ILE A 40 2.52 8.21 -10.26
CA ILE A 40 3.50 9.09 -9.61
C ILE A 40 3.68 8.68 -8.16
N PHE A 41 4.95 8.66 -7.74
CA PHE A 41 5.34 8.40 -6.37
C PHE A 41 6.08 9.60 -5.79
N ILE A 42 5.72 9.99 -4.56
CA ILE A 42 6.47 11.01 -3.81
C ILE A 42 6.97 10.38 -2.52
N VAL A 43 8.28 10.27 -2.36
CA VAL A 43 8.94 9.55 -1.25
C VAL A 43 9.62 10.52 -0.31
N TYR A 44 9.36 10.35 0.98
CA TYR A 44 10.07 11.02 2.05
C TYR A 44 10.84 9.99 2.88
N ASP A 45 12.14 10.21 3.03
CA ASP A 45 13.00 9.44 3.94
C ASP A 45 12.89 10.01 5.36
N LEU A 46 12.34 9.23 6.28
CA LEU A 46 12.13 9.68 7.66
C LEU A 46 13.30 9.25 8.55
N TYR A 47 13.61 7.96 8.52
CA TYR A 47 14.76 7.38 9.19
C TYR A 47 15.45 6.40 8.25
N PRO A 48 16.72 6.03 8.49
CA PRO A 48 17.29 4.87 7.83
C PRO A 48 16.37 3.66 8.02
N GLY A 49 15.91 3.08 6.91
CA GLY A 49 14.96 1.97 6.87
C GLY A 49 13.48 2.34 7.09
N VAL A 50 13.10 3.62 7.17
CA VAL A 50 11.69 4.06 7.33
C VAL A 50 11.35 5.17 6.36
N GLN A 51 10.36 4.93 5.51
CA GLN A 51 9.89 5.87 4.50
C GLN A 51 8.39 6.01 4.51
N ILE A 52 7.92 7.11 3.94
CA ILE A 52 6.54 7.28 3.52
C ILE A 52 6.50 7.64 2.04
N THR A 53 5.58 7.01 1.32
CA THR A 53 5.35 7.21 -0.11
C THR A 53 3.90 7.63 -0.34
N PHE A 54 3.70 8.72 -1.06
CA PHE A 54 2.41 9.05 -1.67
C PHE A 54 2.32 8.37 -3.02
N ASN A 55 1.25 7.64 -3.24
CA ASN A 55 1.03 6.80 -4.41
C ASN A 55 -0.14 7.36 -5.22
N ASP A 56 0.12 7.87 -6.41
CA ASP A 56 -0.88 8.53 -7.27
C ASP A 56 -0.98 7.81 -8.63
N PHE A 57 -1.88 6.84 -8.71
CA PHE A 57 -2.14 6.03 -9.92
C PHE A 57 -3.40 6.51 -10.63
N ASP A 58 -3.25 6.80 -11.91
CA ASP A 58 -4.29 7.16 -12.85
C ASP A 58 -3.99 6.44 -14.18
N THR A 59 -4.19 5.13 -14.17
CA THR A 59 -3.75 4.21 -15.23
C THR A 59 -4.57 2.92 -15.21
N PRO A 60 -4.86 2.34 -16.39
CA PRO A 60 -5.40 0.97 -16.50
C PRO A 60 -4.30 -0.10 -16.45
N ASP A 61 -3.03 0.29 -16.45
CA ASP A 61 -1.91 -0.64 -16.55
C ASP A 61 -1.82 -1.54 -15.32
N ILE A 62 -1.35 -2.77 -15.56
CA ILE A 62 -1.02 -3.72 -14.50
C ILE A 62 0.42 -3.45 -14.05
N ILE A 63 0.60 -3.38 -12.74
CA ILE A 63 1.90 -3.17 -12.11
C ILE A 63 2.39 -4.50 -11.55
N GLU A 64 3.48 -5.04 -12.10
CA GLU A 64 4.08 -6.29 -11.64
C GLU A 64 4.97 -6.06 -10.42
N SER A 65 4.77 -6.87 -9.37
CA SER A 65 5.67 -6.92 -8.22
C SER A 65 7.01 -7.59 -8.57
N ASP A 66 8.07 -7.16 -7.90
CA ASP A 66 9.38 -7.81 -7.85
C ASP A 66 9.63 -8.40 -6.44
N SER A 67 9.81 -9.71 -6.43
CA SER A 67 9.72 -10.59 -5.26
C SER A 67 11.02 -10.72 -4.45
N ASN A 68 12.09 -10.01 -4.82
CA ASN A 68 13.44 -10.34 -4.33
C ASN A 68 13.84 -9.86 -2.92
N ASN A 69 12.91 -9.55 -2.00
CA ASN A 69 13.29 -8.86 -0.75
C ASN A 69 12.45 -9.22 0.48
N TYR A 70 13.18 -9.48 1.56
CA TYR A 70 12.69 -10.03 2.80
C TYR A 70 12.86 -9.06 3.97
N GLY A 71 11.98 -9.14 4.96
CA GLY A 71 12.12 -8.42 6.23
C GLY A 71 11.58 -7.01 6.21
N ILE A 72 10.50 -6.75 5.47
CA ILE A 72 9.80 -5.45 5.55
C ILE A 72 8.33 -5.60 5.92
N ILE A 73 7.84 -4.61 6.66
CA ILE A 73 6.45 -4.30 6.90
C ILE A 73 6.04 -3.08 6.05
N GLU A 74 4.91 -3.16 5.37
CA GLU A 74 4.20 -2.03 4.77
C GLU A 74 2.91 -1.76 5.51
N ILE A 75 2.58 -0.49 5.70
CA ILE A 75 1.29 -0.01 6.14
C ILE A 75 0.76 0.90 5.03
N SER A 76 -0.25 0.46 4.30
CA SER A 76 -0.84 1.21 3.19
C SER A 76 -2.24 1.68 3.52
N HIS A 77 -2.66 2.80 2.94
CA HIS A 77 -4.02 3.32 3.06
C HIS A 77 -4.50 3.89 1.74
N CYS A 78 -5.76 3.62 1.41
CA CYS A 78 -6.42 4.12 0.21
C CYS A 78 -7.32 5.32 0.55
N LEU A 79 -6.97 6.50 0.04
CA LEU A 79 -7.81 7.69 0.15
C LEU A 79 -8.86 7.76 -0.96
N HIS A 80 -8.47 7.50 -2.21
CA HIS A 80 -9.38 7.48 -3.35
C HIS A 80 -9.20 6.27 -4.23
N GLY A 81 -10.31 5.77 -4.78
CA GLY A 81 -10.33 4.68 -5.74
C GLY A 81 -10.17 3.30 -5.10
N ARG A 82 -9.49 2.39 -5.81
CA ARG A 82 -9.29 1.01 -5.35
C ARG A 82 -8.11 0.35 -6.04
N VAL A 83 -7.33 -0.40 -5.27
CA VAL A 83 -6.34 -1.35 -5.80
C VAL A 83 -6.85 -2.78 -5.63
N GLU A 84 -6.68 -3.57 -6.67
CA GLU A 84 -6.81 -5.03 -6.69
C GLU A 84 -5.42 -5.64 -6.64
N CYS A 85 -5.23 -6.60 -5.74
CA CYS A 85 -3.98 -7.30 -5.56
C CYS A 85 -4.17 -8.78 -5.88
N GLU A 86 -3.48 -9.28 -6.89
CA GLU A 86 -3.49 -10.68 -7.31
C GLU A 86 -2.29 -11.42 -6.72
N PHE A 87 -2.53 -12.51 -6.00
CA PHE A 87 -1.52 -13.39 -5.40
C PHE A 87 -1.37 -14.69 -6.19
N ASP A 88 -0.38 -15.50 -5.80
CA ASP A 88 -0.29 -16.90 -6.21
C ASP A 88 -1.61 -17.66 -5.96
N ASP A 89 -1.82 -18.72 -6.75
CA ASP A 89 -3.08 -19.49 -6.81
C ASP A 89 -4.32 -18.69 -7.25
N HIS A 90 -4.11 -17.54 -7.92
CA HIS A 90 -5.18 -16.64 -8.37
C HIS A 90 -6.12 -16.21 -7.23
N LYS A 91 -5.56 -15.91 -6.05
CA LYS A 91 -6.29 -15.27 -4.97
C LYS A 91 -6.23 -13.76 -5.13
N TYR A 92 -7.34 -13.08 -4.88
CA TYR A 92 -7.42 -11.62 -5.00
C TYR A 92 -7.85 -11.00 -3.68
N THR A 93 -7.25 -9.87 -3.34
CA THR A 93 -7.78 -8.96 -2.30
C THR A 93 -7.87 -7.54 -2.84
N TYR A 94 -8.56 -6.67 -2.11
CA TYR A 94 -8.78 -5.29 -2.50
C TYR A 94 -8.54 -4.35 -1.33
N ILE A 95 -7.95 -3.19 -1.62
CA ILE A 95 -7.93 -2.04 -0.72
C ILE A 95 -8.68 -0.91 -1.42
N GLY A 96 -9.87 -0.60 -0.93
CA GLY A 96 -10.65 0.56 -1.38
C GLY A 96 -10.62 1.69 -0.37
N GLU A 97 -11.29 2.79 -0.70
CA GLU A 97 -11.35 4.01 0.13
C GLU A 97 -11.61 3.75 1.62
N ASN A 98 -10.86 4.48 2.45
CA ASN A 98 -10.86 4.42 3.91
C ASN A 98 -10.43 3.07 4.51
N ASN A 99 -9.89 2.15 3.70
CA ASN A 99 -9.25 0.94 4.21
C ASN A 99 -7.74 1.15 4.28
N PHE A 100 -7.14 0.59 5.33
CA PHE A 100 -5.72 0.39 5.43
C PHE A 100 -5.38 -1.10 5.41
N ALA A 101 -4.19 -1.42 4.93
CA ALA A 101 -3.63 -2.75 4.99
C ALA A 101 -2.25 -2.73 5.66
N ILE A 102 -1.90 -3.84 6.27
CA ILE A 102 -0.57 -4.12 6.78
C ILE A 102 -0.13 -5.45 6.19
N CYS A 103 1.06 -5.47 5.59
CA CYS A 103 1.60 -6.67 4.99
C CYS A 103 3.10 -6.83 5.26
N SER A 104 3.54 -8.08 5.20
CA SER A 104 4.96 -8.46 5.22
C SER A 104 5.37 -8.87 3.81
N THR A 105 6.65 -8.68 3.51
CA THR A 105 7.22 -9.09 2.22
C THR A 105 7.33 -10.60 2.03
N LYS A 106 6.89 -11.40 3.01
CA LYS A 106 6.74 -12.85 2.83
C LYS A 106 5.43 -13.23 2.13
N TYR A 107 4.44 -12.33 2.06
CA TYR A 107 3.16 -12.58 1.38
C TYR A 107 2.78 -11.40 0.49
N ILE A 108 3.23 -11.41 -0.77
CA ILE A 108 3.15 -10.29 -1.70
C ILE A 108 2.28 -10.68 -2.90
N PRO A 109 1.44 -9.77 -3.40
CA PRO A 109 0.79 -9.90 -4.69
C PRO A 109 1.81 -10.03 -5.82
N ASN A 110 1.51 -10.80 -6.86
CA ASN A 110 2.24 -10.78 -8.12
C ASN A 110 1.92 -9.51 -8.93
N ASN A 111 0.65 -9.10 -8.92
CA ASN A 111 0.17 -7.98 -9.72
C ASN A 111 -0.71 -7.03 -8.90
N PHE A 112 -0.59 -5.75 -9.24
CA PHE A 112 -1.55 -4.73 -8.84
C PHE A 112 -2.30 -4.24 -10.07
N SER A 113 -3.61 -4.12 -9.96
CA SER A 113 -4.43 -3.43 -10.95
C SER A 113 -5.36 -2.43 -10.27
N PHE A 114 -5.86 -1.48 -11.04
CA PHE A 114 -6.71 -0.40 -10.55
C PHE A 114 -8.07 -0.51 -11.25
N PRO A 115 -9.06 -1.23 -10.69
CA PRO A 115 -10.33 -1.50 -11.38
C PRO A 115 -11.12 -0.26 -11.80
N LEU A 116 -10.85 0.88 -11.17
CA LEU A 116 -11.45 2.20 -11.47
C LEU A 116 -10.49 3.12 -12.25
N ASN A 117 -9.37 2.57 -12.74
CA ASN A 117 -8.21 3.29 -13.30
C ASN A 117 -7.62 4.35 -12.36
N ARG A 118 -8.01 4.34 -11.07
CA ARG A 118 -7.62 5.33 -10.07
C ARG A 118 -7.30 4.67 -8.75
N TYR A 119 -6.15 5.03 -8.20
CA TYR A 119 -5.82 4.82 -6.79
C TYR A 119 -4.97 5.98 -6.30
N TYR A 120 -5.40 6.60 -5.20
CA TYR A 120 -4.59 7.55 -4.46
C TYR A 120 -4.49 7.13 -3.02
N GLY A 121 -3.27 6.98 -2.54
CA GLY A 121 -3.01 6.40 -1.23
C GLY A 121 -1.64 6.79 -0.69
N ILE A 122 -1.35 6.31 0.52
CA ILE A 122 0.00 6.33 1.07
C ILE A 122 0.47 4.92 1.39
N SER A 123 1.77 4.75 1.46
CA SER A 123 2.44 3.58 2.03
C SER A 123 3.52 4.05 2.99
N ILE A 124 3.48 3.58 4.23
CA ILE A 124 4.59 3.69 5.18
C ILE A 124 5.33 2.37 5.17
N VAL A 125 6.64 2.46 5.11
CA VAL A 125 7.43 1.31 4.70
C VAL A 125 8.68 1.17 5.57
N ILE A 126 8.86 -0.02 6.17
CA ILE A 126 9.80 -0.22 7.28
C ILE A 126 10.70 -1.45 7.06
N ASP A 127 11.91 -1.23 6.56
CA ASP A 127 12.93 -2.29 6.41
C ASP A 127 13.54 -2.64 7.76
N LEU A 128 13.08 -3.76 8.34
CA LEU A 128 13.47 -4.25 9.66
C LEU A 128 14.97 -4.48 9.80
N ASN A 129 15.68 -4.72 8.69
CA ASN A 129 17.12 -4.93 8.67
C ASN A 129 17.89 -3.60 8.68
N LYS A 130 17.27 -2.50 8.24
CA LYS A 130 17.91 -1.17 8.13
C LYS A 130 17.44 -0.15 9.15
N VAL A 131 16.37 -0.44 9.89
CA VAL A 131 15.85 0.47 10.92
C VAL A 131 16.98 0.91 11.86
N SER A 132 17.19 2.23 11.92
CA SER A 132 18.23 2.84 12.75
C SER A 132 18.00 2.60 14.25
N LYS A 133 19.09 2.60 15.02
CA LYS A 133 19.02 2.52 16.50
C LYS A 133 18.18 3.64 17.11
N SER A 134 18.23 4.84 16.53
CA SER A 134 17.45 5.99 17.01
C SER A 134 15.95 5.77 16.85
N PHE A 135 15.50 5.24 15.71
CA PHE A 135 14.09 4.92 15.52
C PHE A 135 13.65 3.79 16.45
N LYS A 136 14.45 2.72 16.58
CA LYS A 136 14.15 1.62 17.53
C LYS A 136 13.98 2.12 18.96
N LYS A 137 14.80 3.09 19.39
CA LYS A 137 14.66 3.71 20.71
C LYS A 137 13.33 4.48 20.85
N VAL A 138 13.01 5.35 19.89
CA VAL A 138 11.77 6.16 19.92
C VAL A 138 10.53 5.29 20.02
N ILE A 139 10.43 4.24 19.20
CA ILE A 139 9.27 3.35 19.21
C ILE A 139 9.28 2.43 20.44
N GLY A 140 10.46 2.02 20.91
CA GLY A 140 10.63 1.21 22.11
C GLY A 140 10.21 1.93 23.41
N ASP A 141 10.49 3.23 23.52
CA ASP A 141 10.03 4.08 24.65
C ASP A 141 8.49 4.21 24.70
N LEU A 142 7.78 3.79 23.64
CA LEU A 142 6.32 3.78 23.51
C LEU A 142 5.72 2.36 23.51
N ASP A 143 6.52 1.36 23.88
CA ASP A 143 6.18 -0.07 23.90
C ASP A 143 5.76 -0.62 22.52
N ILE A 144 6.30 -0.06 21.43
CA ILE A 144 6.02 -0.53 20.07
C ILE A 144 7.08 -1.55 19.66
N ASP A 145 6.64 -2.77 19.31
CA ASP A 145 7.49 -3.83 18.80
C ASP A 145 7.05 -4.25 17.39
N LEU A 146 7.89 -3.95 16.40
CA LEU A 146 7.64 -4.27 14.99
C LEU A 146 7.62 -5.77 14.72
N ILE A 147 8.44 -6.55 15.43
CA ILE A 147 8.50 -8.02 15.27
C ILE A 147 7.24 -8.64 15.87
N ASP A 148 6.81 -8.14 17.03
CA ASP A 148 5.56 -8.58 17.64
C ASP A 148 4.35 -8.26 16.74
N ILE A 149 4.29 -7.09 16.11
CA ILE A 149 3.25 -6.75 15.11
C ILE A 149 3.19 -7.81 14.00
N VAL A 150 4.34 -8.20 13.43
CA VAL A 150 4.40 -9.20 12.35
C VAL A 150 3.84 -10.54 12.80
N HIS A 151 4.24 -11.01 13.98
CA HIS A 151 3.79 -12.30 14.50
C HIS A 151 2.31 -12.27 14.90
N ARG A 152 1.90 -11.26 15.68
CA ARG A 152 0.53 -11.13 16.22
C ARG A 152 -0.52 -10.96 15.13
N LEU A 153 -0.18 -10.29 14.01
CA LEU A 153 -1.08 -10.12 12.86
C LEU A 153 -0.89 -11.18 11.78
N GLU A 154 -0.03 -12.18 12.00
CA GLU A 154 0.29 -13.25 11.05
C GLU A 154 0.63 -12.74 9.63
N LEU A 155 1.40 -11.65 9.54
CA LEU A 155 1.62 -10.94 8.26
C LEU A 155 2.36 -11.78 7.21
N ASP A 156 3.02 -12.86 7.64
CA ASP A 156 3.69 -13.82 6.76
C ASP A 156 2.72 -14.74 6.01
N LYS A 157 1.46 -14.82 6.44
CA LYS A 157 0.43 -15.69 5.84
C LYS A 157 -0.59 -14.92 5.04
N SER A 158 -0.87 -13.67 5.44
CA SER A 158 -1.91 -12.86 4.81
C SER A 158 -1.77 -11.38 5.17
N TRP A 159 -2.44 -10.53 4.41
CA TRP A 159 -2.54 -9.10 4.69
C TRP A 159 -3.57 -8.85 5.78
N TYR A 160 -3.21 -8.04 6.77
CA TYR A 160 -4.18 -7.49 7.72
C TYR A 160 -4.88 -6.30 7.06
N ILE A 161 -6.19 -6.36 6.84
CA ILE A 161 -6.94 -5.28 6.17
C ILE A 161 -8.08 -4.86 7.07
N ASN A 162 -8.26 -3.55 7.22
CA ASN A 162 -9.35 -2.99 8.02
C ASN A 162 -9.75 -1.60 7.54
N LYS A 163 -10.97 -1.19 7.90
CA LYS A 163 -11.35 0.23 7.81
C LYS A 163 -10.55 1.03 8.82
N ALA A 164 -10.04 2.19 8.43
CA ALA A 164 -9.46 3.13 9.38
C ALA A 164 -10.55 3.60 10.33
N ASN A 165 -10.31 3.46 11.63
CA ASN A 165 -11.17 4.10 12.63
C ASN A 165 -10.86 5.60 12.69
N TYR A 166 -11.70 6.37 13.39
CA TYR A 166 -11.55 7.83 13.46
C TYR A 166 -10.16 8.32 13.92
N LYS A 167 -9.44 7.55 14.75
CA LYS A 167 -8.09 7.92 15.21
C LYS A 167 -7.06 7.73 14.10
N ILE A 168 -7.09 6.57 13.44
CA ILE A 168 -6.22 6.27 12.29
C ILE A 168 -6.52 7.23 11.14
N GLU A 169 -7.80 7.46 10.83
CA GLU A 169 -8.22 8.37 9.77
C GLU A 169 -7.76 9.81 10.03
N HIS A 170 -7.85 10.28 11.28
CA HIS A 170 -7.34 11.61 11.65
C HIS A 170 -5.83 11.72 11.39
N ILE A 171 -5.04 10.74 11.83
CA ILE A 171 -3.58 10.73 11.62
C ILE A 171 -3.26 10.73 10.11
N LEU A 172 -3.94 9.88 9.35
CA LEU A 172 -3.74 9.79 7.90
C LEU A 172 -4.11 11.09 7.19
N LYS A 173 -5.19 11.77 7.61
CA LYS A 173 -5.58 13.07 7.06
C LYS A 173 -4.49 14.13 7.25
N GLU A 174 -3.89 14.18 8.44
CA GLU A 174 -2.74 15.07 8.69
C GLU A 174 -1.56 14.71 7.79
N ILE A 175 -1.26 13.42 7.64
CA ILE A 175 -0.20 12.96 6.71
C ILE A 175 -0.50 13.39 5.26
N TYR A 176 -1.73 13.26 4.78
CA TYR A 176 -2.11 13.70 3.43
C TYR A 176 -1.97 15.20 3.22
N ALA A 177 -2.23 16.00 4.26
CA ALA A 177 -2.08 17.45 4.20
C ALA A 177 -0.62 17.89 4.03
N LEU A 178 0.35 17.04 4.38
CA LEU A 178 1.79 17.33 4.27
C LEU A 178 2.39 16.99 2.90
N LYS A 179 1.60 16.49 1.95
CA LYS A 179 2.11 16.17 0.63
C LYS A 179 2.76 17.42 -0.01
N ASN A 180 3.99 17.27 -0.49
CA ASN A 180 4.84 18.31 -1.09
C ASN A 180 5.38 19.35 -0.09
N GLU A 181 5.09 19.22 1.21
CA GLU A 181 5.70 20.08 2.22
C GLU A 181 7.21 19.81 2.31
N LYS A 182 7.96 20.87 2.61
CA LYS A 182 9.42 20.85 2.75
C LYS A 182 9.83 20.60 4.19
N GLU A 183 9.29 19.54 4.77
CA GLU A 183 9.59 19.12 6.13
C GLU A 183 9.45 17.61 6.30
N THR A 184 10.21 17.03 7.21
CA THR A 184 10.11 15.60 7.58
C THR A 184 9.80 15.40 9.06
N GLY A 185 9.82 16.47 9.86
CA GLY A 185 9.67 16.41 11.31
C GLY A 185 8.28 15.94 11.71
N TYR A 186 7.24 16.53 11.12
CA TYR A 186 5.87 16.19 11.45
C TYR A 186 5.44 14.83 10.89
N PHE A 187 5.95 14.43 9.71
CA PHE A 187 5.81 13.05 9.24
C PHE A 187 6.34 12.03 10.24
N LYS A 188 7.50 12.27 10.87
CA LYS A 188 8.06 11.37 11.88
C LYS A 188 7.13 11.22 13.08
N ILE A 189 6.57 12.32 13.56
CA ILE A 189 5.59 12.32 14.67
C ILE A 189 4.37 11.47 14.28
N LYS A 190 3.80 11.72 13.09
CA LYS A 190 2.59 11.03 12.64
C LYS A 190 2.80 9.54 12.35
N VAL A 191 3.96 9.16 11.82
CA VAL A 191 4.32 7.74 11.62
C VAL A 191 4.44 7.01 12.96
N VAL A 192 5.10 7.61 13.95
CA VAL A 192 5.21 7.01 15.29
C VAL A 192 3.84 6.93 15.96
N GLU A 193 3.01 7.97 15.84
CA GLU A 193 1.63 7.99 16.35
C GLU A 193 0.78 6.88 15.70
N LEU A 194 0.89 6.68 14.39
CA LEU A 194 0.19 5.60 13.69
C LEU A 194 0.65 4.22 14.17
N LEU A 195 1.97 4.02 14.30
CA LEU A 195 2.54 2.77 14.79
C LEU A 195 2.08 2.43 16.21
N TYR A 196 1.87 3.44 17.06
CA TYR A 196 1.30 3.25 18.40
C TYR A 196 -0.09 2.61 18.34
N PHE A 197 -0.96 3.03 17.42
CA PHE A 197 -2.28 2.41 17.25
C PHE A 197 -2.19 1.02 16.61
N ILE A 198 -1.32 0.86 15.60
CA ILE A 198 -1.11 -0.42 14.93
C ILE A 198 -0.59 -1.49 15.89
N ASN A 199 0.28 -1.11 16.82
CA ASN A 199 0.82 -2.00 17.85
C ASN A 199 -0.25 -2.57 18.81
N ARG A 200 -1.47 -2.05 18.78
CA ARG A 200 -2.60 -2.52 19.61
C ARG A 200 -3.62 -3.34 18.83
N LEU A 201 -3.38 -3.55 17.54
CA LEU A 201 -4.21 -4.41 16.71
C LEU A 201 -3.91 -5.88 17.02
N SER A 202 -4.94 -6.70 16.84
CA SER A 202 -4.86 -8.15 17.03
C SER A 202 -5.55 -8.82 15.85
N ILE A 203 -5.18 -10.07 15.56
CA ILE A 203 -5.72 -10.78 14.39
C ILE A 203 -7.24 -10.97 14.48
N GLU A 204 -7.80 -11.04 15.69
CA GLU A 204 -9.23 -11.16 15.94
C GLU A 204 -10.00 -9.89 15.54
N ASN A 205 -9.33 -8.74 15.54
CA ASN A 205 -9.91 -7.47 15.11
C ASN A 205 -9.89 -7.28 13.59
N ARG A 206 -9.32 -8.23 12.84
CA ARG A 206 -9.28 -8.18 11.38
C ARG A 206 -10.70 -8.32 10.84
N ALA A 207 -11.14 -7.36 10.03
CA ALA A 207 -12.41 -7.52 9.31
C ALA A 207 -12.36 -8.77 8.41
N GLU A 208 -13.54 -9.31 8.08
CA GLU A 208 -13.70 -10.40 7.11
C GLU A 208 -13.37 -9.96 5.67
N PHE A 209 -12.26 -9.27 5.44
CA PHE A 209 -11.75 -9.05 4.10
C PHE A 209 -11.36 -10.40 3.51
N LYS A 210 -12.18 -10.85 2.56
CA LYS A 210 -12.07 -12.15 1.91
C LYS A 210 -11.02 -12.09 0.81
N TYR A 211 -10.18 -13.12 0.76
CA TYR A 211 -9.50 -13.48 -0.47
C TYR A 211 -10.52 -14.16 -1.39
N TYR A 212 -10.65 -13.65 -2.61
CA TYR A 212 -11.55 -14.18 -3.61
C TYR A 212 -10.78 -15.11 -4.56
N SER A 213 -11.44 -16.17 -5.02
CA SER A 213 -10.85 -17.02 -6.07
C SER A 213 -10.89 -16.31 -7.42
N GLY A 214 -9.89 -16.59 -8.26
CA GLY A 214 -9.82 -15.99 -9.59
C GLY A 214 -10.97 -16.38 -10.51
N SER A 215 -11.59 -17.54 -10.29
CA SER A 215 -12.81 -17.92 -11.00
C SER A 215 -13.97 -16.97 -10.71
N VAL A 216 -14.13 -16.53 -9.45
CA VAL A 216 -15.16 -15.57 -9.05
C VAL A 216 -14.84 -14.19 -9.62
N ILE A 217 -13.59 -13.74 -9.50
CA ILE A 217 -13.18 -12.41 -10.00
C ILE A 217 -13.31 -12.31 -11.52
N ARG A 218 -12.93 -13.35 -12.28
CA ARG A 218 -13.11 -13.36 -13.74
C ARG A 218 -14.57 -13.23 -14.15
N LYS A 219 -15.47 -13.96 -13.49
CA LYS A 219 -16.93 -13.84 -13.75
C LYS A 219 -17.42 -12.42 -13.47
N ILE A 220 -17.05 -11.84 -12.33
CA ILE A 220 -17.43 -10.46 -11.99
C ILE A 220 -16.91 -9.46 -13.04
N LYS A 221 -15.68 -9.61 -13.51
CA LYS A 221 -15.11 -8.76 -14.57
C LYS A 221 -15.88 -8.91 -15.90
N GLN A 222 -16.20 -10.14 -16.30
CA GLN A 222 -17.01 -10.39 -17.50
C GLN A 222 -18.41 -9.79 -17.41
N MET A 223 -19.10 -9.94 -16.27
CA MET A 223 -20.40 -9.32 -16.01
C MET A 223 -20.30 -7.79 -16.08
N ARG A 224 -19.25 -7.21 -15.49
CA ARG A 224 -19.00 -5.77 -15.55
C ARG A 224 -18.84 -5.30 -17.00
N ASP A 225 -17.99 -5.96 -17.77
CA ASP A 225 -17.69 -5.56 -19.16
C ASP A 225 -18.97 -5.65 -20.01
N PHE A 226 -19.75 -6.72 -19.85
CA PHE A 226 -21.06 -6.85 -20.47
C PHE A 226 -22.01 -5.70 -20.09
N LEU A 227 -22.11 -5.33 -18.82
CA LEU A 227 -22.96 -4.22 -18.38
C LEU A 227 -22.51 -2.86 -18.93
N ILE A 228 -21.20 -2.63 -19.05
CA ILE A 228 -20.64 -1.41 -19.64
C ILE A 228 -20.95 -1.33 -21.14
N ASP A 229 -20.90 -2.46 -21.84
CA ASP A 229 -21.21 -2.51 -23.27
C ASP A 229 -22.72 -2.39 -23.56
N ASN A 230 -23.58 -2.58 -22.54
CA ASN A 230 -25.05 -2.60 -22.66
C ASN A 230 -25.74 -1.65 -21.66
N LEU A 231 -25.22 -0.43 -21.49
CA LEU A 231 -25.70 0.55 -20.49
C LEU A 231 -27.17 0.95 -20.64
N ASP A 232 -27.72 0.93 -21.86
CA ASP A 232 -29.10 1.34 -22.15
C ASP A 232 -30.10 0.18 -21.97
N ASP A 233 -29.63 -1.05 -21.78
CA ASP A 233 -30.46 -2.24 -21.68
C ASP A 233 -30.88 -2.56 -20.24
N LYS A 234 -32.14 -2.97 -20.07
CA LYS A 234 -32.66 -3.46 -18.78
C LYS A 234 -32.36 -4.94 -18.61
N ILE A 235 -31.12 -5.25 -18.24
CA ILE A 235 -30.66 -6.62 -18.00
C ILE A 235 -31.02 -7.05 -16.57
N LYS A 236 -31.57 -8.25 -16.41
CA LYS A 236 -31.84 -8.82 -15.08
C LYS A 236 -30.60 -9.53 -14.52
N LEU A 237 -30.51 -9.61 -13.19
CA LEU A 237 -29.38 -10.26 -12.54
C LEU A 237 -29.29 -11.76 -12.88
N GLU A 238 -30.42 -12.42 -13.13
CA GLU A 238 -30.46 -13.84 -13.53
C GLU A 238 -29.94 -14.08 -14.95
N GLU A 239 -29.80 -13.02 -15.76
CA GLU A 239 -29.33 -13.06 -17.15
C GLU A 239 -27.81 -12.77 -17.26
N LEU A 240 -27.14 -12.49 -16.13
CA LEU A 240 -25.71 -12.19 -16.00
C LEU A 240 -24.87 -13.38 -15.54
#